data_AF-A0A3L6ZXN6-F1
#
_entry.id   AF-A0A3L6ZXN6-F1
#
_cell.length_a   1.000
_cell.length_b   1.000
_cell.length_c   1.000
_cell.angle_alpha   90.00
_cell.angle_beta   90.00
_cell.angle_gamma   90.00
#
_symmetry.space_group_name_H-M   'P 1'
#
loop_
_entity.id
_entity.type
_entity.pdbx_description
1 polymer ?
#
loop_
_entity_poly.entity_id
_entity_poly.type
_entity_poly.pdbx_seq_one_letter_code
_entity_poly.pdbx_strand_id
1 'polypeptide(L)'
;MKISYSALENSATAVRSAGNNAEDEAQRLLGTPLDSGAPQPDAIHIAVHTARQRTLMAFARLFRAQSEAALDTANTFRLLDAQIAAGLRP
;
A
#
# COMPACT_ATOMS: atom_id res chain seq x y z
N MET A 1 -8.79 5.57 -26.38
CA MET A 1 -7.93 5.82 -25.19
C MET A 1 -6.96 4.65 -25.09
N LYS A 2 -5.64 4.87 -25.11
CA LYS A 2 -4.65 3.77 -25.07
C LYS A 2 -4.27 3.52 -23.62
N ILE A 3 -4.75 2.43 -23.04
CA ILE A 3 -4.49 2.07 -21.64
C ILE A 3 -3.16 1.34 -21.58
N SER A 4 -2.23 1.84 -20.78
CA SER A 4 -0.94 1.18 -20.55
C SER A 4 -1.08 0.21 -19.39
N TYR A 5 -1.40 -1.06 -19.71
CA TYR A 5 -1.54 -2.12 -18.72
C TYR A 5 -0.27 -2.31 -17.87
N SER A 6 0.90 -2.27 -18.51
CA SER A 6 2.18 -2.39 -17.81
C SER A 6 2.44 -1.22 -16.86
N ALA A 7 1.99 -0.01 -17.20
CA ALA A 7 2.11 1.12 -16.27
C ALA A 7 1.24 0.92 -15.03
N LEU A 8 -0.01 0.45 -15.19
CA LEU A 8 -0.91 0.15 -14.05
C LEU A 8 -0.35 -0.96 -13.15
N GLU A 9 0.17 -2.04 -13.75
CA GLU A 9 0.77 -3.16 -12.99
C GLU A 9 2.06 -2.74 -12.27
N ASN A 10 2.91 -1.94 -12.93
CA ASN A 10 4.13 -1.40 -12.31
C ASN A 10 3.78 -0.48 -11.14
N SER A 11 2.80 0.42 -11.32
CA SER A 11 2.32 1.29 -10.25
C SER A 11 1.71 0.48 -9.10
N ALA A 12 0.89 -0.53 -9.38
CA ALA A 12 0.32 -1.41 -8.37
C ALA A 12 1.40 -2.14 -7.55
N THR A 13 2.47 -2.58 -8.22
CA THR A 13 3.60 -3.25 -7.58
C THR A 13 4.40 -2.29 -6.70
N ALA A 14 4.69 -1.09 -7.20
CA ALA A 14 5.40 -0.07 -6.44
C ALA A 14 4.63 0.35 -5.18
N VAL A 15 3.31 0.56 -5.30
CA VAL A 15 2.44 0.92 -4.18
C VAL A 15 2.36 -0.22 -3.16
N ARG A 16 2.29 -1.49 -3.61
CA ARG A 16 2.35 -2.64 -2.71
C ARG A 16 3.65 -2.70 -1.93
N SER A 17 4.78 -2.45 -2.60
CA SER A 17 6.09 -2.40 -1.95
C SER A 17 6.15 -1.30 -0.89
N ALA A 18 5.58 -0.11 -1.17
CA ALA A 18 5.48 0.96 -0.18
C ALA A 18 4.60 0.55 1.02
N GLY A 19 3.50 -0.18 0.76
CA GLY A 19 2.67 -0.79 1.80
C GLY A 19 3.43 -1.74 2.71
N ASN A 20 4.19 -2.67 2.13
CA ASN A 20 5.00 -3.63 2.88
C ASN A 20 6.06 -2.90 3.73
N ASN A 21 6.75 -1.91 3.17
CA ASN A 21 7.75 -1.12 3.90
C ASN A 21 7.13 -0.38 5.11
N ALA A 22 5.89 0.12 4.96
CA ALA A 22 5.17 0.78 6.05
C ALA A 22 4.76 -0.22 7.14
N GLU A 23 4.34 -1.43 6.76
CA GLU A 23 4.03 -2.51 7.70
C GLU A 23 5.28 -2.96 8.46
N ASP A 24 6.40 -3.17 7.77
CA ASP A 24 7.68 -3.55 8.37
C ASP A 24 8.19 -2.50 9.35
N GLU A 25 8.07 -1.20 9.01
CA GLU A 25 8.38 -0.11 9.94
C GLU A 25 7.45 -0.14 11.16
N ALA A 26 6.15 -0.35 10.97
CA ALA A 26 5.20 -0.43 12.08
C ALA A 26 5.51 -1.61 13.01
N GLN A 27 5.90 -2.76 12.46
CA GLN A 27 6.29 -3.93 13.24
C GLN A 27 7.61 -3.69 13.99
N ARG A 28 8.59 -3.04 13.34
CA ARG A 28 9.86 -2.68 14.00
C ARG A 28 9.62 -1.82 15.23
N LEU A 29 8.72 -0.84 15.16
CA LEU A 29 8.36 0.02 16.30
C LEU A 29 7.96 -0.80 17.54
N LEU A 30 7.24 -1.92 17.41
CA LEU A 30 6.87 -2.75 18.57
C LEU A 30 8.08 -3.29 19.37
N GLY A 31 9.24 -3.44 18.72
CA GLY A 31 10.47 -3.93 19.33
C GLY A 31 11.50 -2.85 19.66
N THR A 32 11.25 -1.59 19.31
CA THR A 32 12.23 -0.51 19.51
C THR A 32 12.07 0.14 20.89
N PRO A 33 13.15 0.29 21.66
CA PRO A 33 13.13 1.16 22.83
C PRO A 33 12.75 2.59 22.43
N LEU A 34 11.96 3.27 23.26
CA LEU A 34 11.45 4.63 22.99
C LEU A 34 12.52 5.73 23.05
N ASP A 35 13.79 5.36 23.22
CA ASP A 35 15.01 6.19 23.35
C ASP A 35 14.75 7.67 23.72
N SER A 36 14.12 7.85 24.88
CA SER A 36 13.70 9.17 25.36
C SER A 36 14.82 9.91 26.11
N GLY A 37 15.98 9.28 26.31
CA GLY A 37 17.03 9.75 27.22
C GLY A 37 16.63 9.79 28.71
N ALA A 38 15.35 9.57 29.03
CA ALA A 38 14.84 9.50 30.40
C ALA A 38 14.95 8.08 30.98
N PRO A 39 15.01 7.93 32.31
CA PRO A 39 15.11 6.62 32.97
C PRO A 39 13.97 5.66 32.59
N GLN A 40 12.79 6.21 32.26
CA GLN A 40 11.65 5.50 31.71
C GLN A 40 10.91 6.40 30.71
N PRO A 41 10.27 5.83 29.67
CA PRO A 41 9.44 6.59 28.75
C PRO A 41 8.22 7.16 29.48
N ASP A 42 7.92 8.45 29.30
CA ASP A 42 6.69 9.04 29.83
C ASP A 42 5.47 8.70 28.96
N ALA A 43 4.28 9.10 29.44
CA ALA A 43 3.03 8.84 28.74
C ALA A 43 2.96 9.48 27.35
N ILE A 44 3.65 10.61 27.11
CA ILE A 44 3.65 11.31 25.84
C ILE A 44 4.47 10.53 24.82
N HIS A 45 5.66 10.04 25.18
CA HIS A 45 6.50 9.22 24.32
C HIS A 45 5.77 7.94 23.89
N ILE A 46 5.13 7.25 24.84
CA ILE A 46 4.34 6.05 24.56
C ILE A 46 3.18 6.37 23.61
N ALA A 47 2.47 7.48 23.84
CA ALA A 47 1.34 7.89 23.01
C ALA A 47 1.75 8.23 21.58
N VAL A 48 2.82 9.02 21.40
CA VAL A 48 3.35 9.40 20.08
C VAL A 48 3.81 8.17 19.31
N HIS A 49 4.54 7.27 19.97
CA HIS A 49 5.04 6.06 19.35
C HIS A 49 3.89 5.12 18.93
N THR A 50 2.90 4.94 19.79
CA THR A 50 1.68 4.17 19.48
C THR A 50 0.91 4.79 18.32
N ALA A 51 0.79 6.12 18.29
CA ALA A 51 0.12 6.83 17.20
C ALA A 51 0.87 6.65 15.87
N ARG A 52 2.21 6.78 15.88
CA ARG A 52 3.06 6.53 14.70
C ARG A 52 2.86 5.13 14.16
N GLN A 53 2.88 4.11 15.03
CA GLN A 53 2.65 2.72 14.65
C GLN A 53 1.27 2.53 13.98
N ARG A 54 0.21 3.07 14.58
CA ARG A 54 -1.16 2.97 14.02
C ARG A 54 -1.26 3.63 12.66
N THR A 55 -0.64 4.80 12.50
CA THR A 55 -0.62 5.53 11.22
C THR A 55 0.09 4.74 10.13
N LEU A 56 1.24 4.12 10.44
CA LEU A 56 1.96 3.27 9.49
C LEU A 56 1.12 2.04 9.07
N MET A 57 0.45 1.39 10.02
CA MET A 57 -0.47 0.29 9.71
C MET A 57 -1.66 0.73 8.85
N ALA A 58 -2.19 1.94 9.08
CA ALA A 58 -3.25 2.51 8.25
C ALA A 58 -2.77 2.77 6.82
N PHE A 59 -1.55 3.30 6.66
CA PHE A 59 -0.93 3.48 5.35
C PHE A 59 -0.69 2.15 4.64
N ALA A 60 -0.18 1.13 5.33
CA ALA A 60 0.01 -0.19 4.75
C ALA A 60 -1.29 -0.77 4.17
N ARG A 61 -2.41 -0.65 4.92
CA ARG A 61 -3.74 -1.08 4.44
C ARG A 61 -4.22 -0.27 3.25
N LEU A 62 -4.06 1.06 3.28
CA LEU A 62 -4.46 1.93 2.18
C LEU A 62 -3.69 1.60 0.89
N PHE A 63 -2.37 1.45 1.00
CA PHE A 63 -1.52 1.11 -0.14
C PHE A 63 -1.85 -0.28 -0.71
N ARG A 64 -2.13 -1.26 0.16
CA ARG A 64 -2.60 -2.57 -0.30
C ARG A 64 -3.91 -2.48 -1.09
N ALA A 65 -4.90 -1.76 -0.56
CA ALA A 65 -6.17 -1.56 -1.24
C ALA A 65 -6.01 -0.83 -2.59
N GLN A 66 -5.14 0.18 -2.66
CA GLN A 66 -4.83 0.89 -3.91
C GLN A 66 -4.15 -0.01 -4.94
N SER A 67 -3.22 -0.87 -4.49
CA SER A 67 -2.56 -1.87 -5.35
C SER A 67 -3.57 -2.85 -5.95
N GLU A 68 -4.48 -3.37 -5.12
CA GLU A 68 -5.55 -4.29 -5.55
C GLU A 68 -6.49 -3.60 -6.55
N ALA A 69 -6.96 -2.39 -6.25
CA ALA A 69 -7.83 -1.61 -7.14
C ALA A 69 -7.17 -1.31 -8.50
N ALA A 70 -5.86 -1.02 -8.52
CA ALA A 70 -5.12 -0.78 -9.76
C ALA A 70 -5.03 -2.05 -10.63
N LEU A 71 -4.81 -3.23 -10.02
CA LEU A 71 -4.82 -4.51 -10.74
C LEU A 71 -6.22 -4.87 -11.26
N ASP A 72 -7.26 -4.67 -10.45
CA ASP A 72 -8.63 -4.92 -10.85
C ASP A 72 -9.05 -4.03 -12.02
N THR A 73 -8.62 -2.77 -11.99
CA THR A 73 -8.81 -1.82 -13.09
C THR A 73 -8.10 -2.30 -14.37
N ALA A 74 -6.83 -2.72 -14.27
CA ALA A 74 -6.08 -3.25 -15.41
C ALA A 74 -6.76 -4.50 -16.00
N ASN A 75 -7.25 -5.40 -15.15
CA ASN A 75 -7.95 -6.61 -15.58
C ASN A 75 -9.29 -6.29 -16.25
N THR A 76 -10.06 -5.35 -15.69
CA THR A 76 -11.33 -4.90 -16.27
C THR A 76 -11.12 -4.33 -17.67
N PHE A 77 -10.11 -3.49 -17.85
CA PHE A 77 -9.79 -2.93 -19.17
C PHE A 77 -9.35 -4.00 -20.17
N ARG A 78 -8.55 -5.00 -19.75
CA ARG A 78 -8.19 -6.13 -20.63
C ARG A 78 -9.41 -6.91 -21.10
N LEU A 79 -10.38 -7.15 -20.21
CA LEU A 79 -11.62 -7.84 -20.57
C LEU A 79 -12.45 -7.03 -21.57
N LEU A 80 -12.56 -5.71 -21.36
CA LEU A 80 -13.25 -4.82 -22.29
C LEU A 80 -12.58 -4.81 -23.67
N ASP A 81 -11.25 -4.70 -23.73
CA ASP A 81 -10.51 -4.76 -24.99
C ASP A 81 -10.70 -6.10 -25.70
N ALA A 82 -10.69 -7.21 -24.96
CA ALA A 82 -10.93 -8.54 -25.52
C ALA A 82 -12.36 -8.69 -26.08
N GLN A 83 -13.37 -8.16 -25.39
CA GLN A 83 -14.76 -8.15 -25.86
C GLN A 83 -14.93 -7.31 -27.12
N ILE A 84 -14.32 -6.12 -27.17
CA ILE A 84 -14.33 -5.27 -28.37
C ILE A 84 -13.67 -5.99 -29.53
N ALA A 85 -12.49 -6.59 -29.32
CA ALA A 85 -11.78 -7.33 -30.36
C ALA A 85 -12.55 -8.56 -30.85
N ALA A 86 -13.31 -9.24 -29.98
CA ALA A 86 -14.15 -10.38 -30.35
C ALA A 86 -15.38 -9.93 -31.17
N GLY A 87 -16.04 -8.83 -30.79
CA GLY A 87 -17.20 -8.29 -31.52
C GLY A 87 -16.87 -7.66 -32.88
N LEU A 88 -15.59 -7.35 -33.13
CA LEU A 88 -15.09 -6.86 -34.41
C LEU A 88 -14.68 -7.97 -35.39
N ARG A 89 -14.73 -9.25 -34.98
CA ARG A 89 -14.49 -10.38 -35.90
C ARG A 89 -15.78 -10.64 -36.71
N PRO A 90 -15.74 -10.59 -38.05
CA PRO A 90 -16.91 -10.80 -38.90
C PRO A 90 -17.43 -12.24 -38.85
#